data_AF-C3Z101-F1
#
_entry.id   AF-C3Z101-F1
#
_cell.length_a   1.000
_cell.length_b   1.000
_cell.length_c   1.000
_cell.angle_alpha   90.00
_cell.angle_beta   90.00
_cell.angle_gamma   90.00
#
_symmetry.space_group_name_H-M   'P 1'
#
loop_
_entity.id
_entity.type
_entity.pdbx_description
1 polymer ?
#
loop_
_entity_poly.entity_id
_entity_poly.type
_entity_poly.pdbx_seq_one_letter_code
_entity_poly.pdbx_strand_id
1 'polypeptide(L)'
;MSSQHTVTLLLSWALFLVTVVRTVSSFPAGDFRPMDRQPRFVHHAHMNPYSPCERRGFRKDLQLTAKTIQRTNDTLTMMKQELFMSDDWSLPTYFEEDRGLVALFRNLSSFEQTIPSVILEAQDLDDYSDTLGQSMYHTGSELNKLLFKLSITRLADMQHLRSILKSGLGVLLAMMVASGSALTSILMRLTKRGGVQNFQSIFWNQVAQIILVLCLTIAVRPKLRRESWKETAVLVVGGILRVVATVCLCLSYLHVLPGNTSSVVYGLGPVLTIGLATLITKERPTVVHIIGMVICIGGVTMVGVSMNAKETNNQTVQQQVVTLLYPISASALLTLCWVLLRWLSKRGVPLVTHMFYYSIGGILLLPLAYIVEKPVWSFSPDTWGLLVAQTLAYATQYLCNAAAIHNETAATVQIVKVLTVPSVFVLGFFVLEMVPNVLEICGGAIVTIHNLLIANYAEEPRRGCDTAEEEIDDVSTTGS
;
A
#
# COMPACT_ATOMS: atom_id res chain seq x y z
N MET A 1 -33.09 8.05 2.78
CA MET A 1 -32.05 7.51 3.69
C MET A 1 -30.84 8.43 3.66
N SER A 2 -30.17 8.52 4.80
CA SER A 2 -29.63 9.77 5.37
C SER A 2 -28.43 10.39 4.62
N SER A 3 -28.56 11.68 4.28
CA SER A 3 -27.45 12.56 3.87
C SER A 3 -26.23 12.43 4.78
N GLN A 4 -26.44 12.14 6.06
CA GLN A 4 -25.39 11.99 7.06
C GLN A 4 -24.47 10.78 6.78
N HIS A 5 -24.99 9.64 6.31
CA HIS A 5 -24.15 8.48 5.97
C HIS A 5 -23.29 8.76 4.74
N THR A 6 -23.84 9.46 3.74
CA THR A 6 -23.09 9.85 2.53
C THR A 6 -21.96 10.82 2.89
N VAL A 7 -22.22 11.78 3.79
CA VAL A 7 -21.21 12.75 4.25
C VAL A 7 -20.09 12.05 5.04
N THR A 8 -20.41 11.13 5.95
CA THR A 8 -19.39 10.37 6.69
C THR A 8 -18.54 9.51 5.76
N LEU A 9 -19.16 8.85 4.78
CA LEU A 9 -18.44 8.06 3.77
C LEU A 9 -17.49 8.94 2.95
N LEU A 10 -17.96 10.11 2.51
CA LEU A 10 -17.18 11.09 1.76
C LEU A 10 -15.98 11.62 2.55
N LEU A 11 -16.17 11.99 3.81
CA LEU A 11 -15.09 12.46 4.68
C LEU A 11 -14.03 11.38 4.92
N SER A 12 -14.46 10.14 5.17
CA SER A 12 -13.56 9.00 5.32
C SER A 12 -12.71 8.81 4.05
N TRP A 13 -13.32 8.93 2.87
CA TRP A 13 -12.60 8.80 1.60
C TRP A 13 -11.67 9.97 1.29
N ALA A 14 -12.05 11.21 1.65
CA ALA A 14 -11.20 12.38 1.45
C ALA A 14 -9.92 12.31 2.32
N LEU A 15 -10.06 11.99 3.61
CA LEU A 15 -8.91 11.77 4.51
C LEU A 15 -8.03 10.62 4.02
N PHE A 16 -8.65 9.58 3.46
CA PHE A 16 -7.95 8.46 2.87
C PHE A 16 -7.16 8.87 1.61
N LEU A 17 -7.76 9.63 0.68
CA LEU A 17 -7.08 10.16 -0.51
C LEU A 17 -5.84 10.97 -0.10
N VAL A 18 -5.94 11.82 0.92
CA VAL A 18 -4.80 12.60 1.42
C VAL A 18 -3.67 11.69 1.91
N THR A 19 -4.01 10.61 2.62
CA THR A 19 -3.03 9.61 3.06
C THR A 19 -2.36 8.91 1.88
N VAL A 20 -3.12 8.45 0.88
CA VAL A 20 -2.57 7.83 -0.32
C VAL A 20 -1.66 8.79 -1.09
N VAL A 21 -2.10 10.03 -1.31
CA VAL A 21 -1.29 11.03 -2.01
C VAL A 21 0.00 11.30 -1.25
N ARG A 22 -0.02 11.38 0.08
CA ARG A 22 1.19 11.49 0.92
C ARG A 22 2.10 10.27 0.79
N THR A 23 1.55 9.06 0.85
CA THR A 23 2.34 7.84 0.68
C THR A 23 2.96 7.76 -0.71
N VAL A 24 2.22 8.11 -1.77
CA VAL A 24 2.73 8.09 -3.14
C VAL A 24 3.77 9.18 -3.37
N SER A 25 3.55 10.39 -2.84
CA SER A 25 4.54 11.47 -2.94
C SER A 25 5.79 11.23 -2.10
N SER A 26 5.74 10.34 -1.10
CA SER A 26 6.91 9.89 -0.36
C SER A 26 7.77 8.86 -1.10
N PHE A 27 7.31 8.34 -2.25
CA PHE A 27 8.17 7.52 -3.09
C PHE A 27 9.35 8.38 -3.56
N PRO A 28 10.61 7.93 -3.36
CA PRO A 28 11.76 8.67 -3.82
C PRO A 28 11.62 8.90 -5.33
N ALA A 29 11.57 10.16 -5.74
CA ALA A 29 11.63 10.54 -7.14
C ALA A 29 12.92 9.93 -7.69
N GLY A 30 12.77 8.88 -8.50
CA GLY A 30 13.83 7.90 -8.75
C GLY A 30 15.18 8.51 -9.08
N ASP A 31 16.05 8.60 -8.08
CA ASP A 31 17.49 8.44 -8.24
C ASP A 31 17.78 6.92 -8.28
N PHE A 32 17.13 6.24 -9.22
CA PHE A 32 17.67 5.01 -9.75
C PHE A 32 18.83 5.42 -10.66
N ARG A 33 19.97 5.73 -10.05
CA ARG A 33 21.22 5.47 -10.76
C ARG A 33 21.15 3.97 -11.09
N PRO A 34 21.31 3.56 -12.36
CA PRO A 34 21.70 2.18 -12.59
C PRO A 34 22.91 1.95 -11.68
N MET A 35 22.88 0.89 -10.87
CA MET A 35 24.13 0.37 -10.36
C MET A 35 24.93 -0.03 -11.61
N ASP A 36 25.72 0.91 -12.13
CA ASP A 36 26.90 0.55 -12.87
C ASP A 36 27.67 -0.34 -11.89
N ARG A 37 27.70 -1.64 -12.19
CA ARG A 37 28.68 -2.58 -11.63
C ARG A 37 30.05 -2.00 -11.99
N GLN A 38 30.55 -1.08 -11.17
CA GLN A 38 31.99 -0.85 -11.10
C GLN A 38 32.60 -2.13 -10.56
N PRO A 39 33.59 -2.73 -11.25
CA PRO A 39 34.35 -3.83 -10.68
C PRO A 39 35.09 -3.30 -9.46
N ARG A 40 34.56 -3.56 -8.26
CA ARG A 40 35.31 -3.37 -7.03
C ARG A 40 36.36 -4.47 -6.98
N PHE A 41 37.57 -4.15 -7.42
CA PHE A 41 38.77 -4.80 -6.91
C PHE A 41 38.89 -4.44 -5.42
N VAL A 42 38.27 -5.24 -4.56
CA VAL A 42 38.53 -5.20 -3.12
C VAL A 42 39.75 -6.06 -2.87
N HIS A 43 40.89 -5.42 -2.60
CA HIS A 43 41.99 -6.10 -1.93
C HIS A 43 41.49 -6.59 -0.56
N HIS A 44 41.42 -7.90 -0.39
CA HIS A 44 41.23 -8.53 0.92
C HIS A 44 42.45 -8.25 1.79
N ALA A 45 42.36 -7.21 2.62
CA ALA A 45 43.16 -7.14 3.83
C ALA A 45 42.55 -8.12 4.84
N HIS A 46 43.36 -9.07 5.30
CA HIS A 46 43.08 -9.98 6.41
C HIS A 46 42.54 -9.19 7.62
N MET A 47 41.22 -9.22 7.85
CA MET A 47 40.64 -8.94 9.15
C MET A 47 40.19 -10.26 9.78
N ASN A 48 40.62 -10.47 11.02
CA ASN A 48 40.27 -11.62 11.86
C ASN A 48 38.75 -11.82 11.92
N PRO A 49 38.28 -13.08 11.93
CA PRO A 49 36.85 -13.37 12.00
C PRO A 49 36.30 -12.94 13.36
N TYR A 50 35.39 -11.96 13.32
CA TYR A 50 34.51 -11.63 14.43
C TYR A 50 33.57 -12.82 14.68
N SER A 51 33.70 -13.47 15.82
CA SER A 51 32.81 -14.54 16.27
C SER A 51 31.38 -14.01 16.45
N PRO A 52 30.33 -14.69 15.97
CA PRO A 52 28.97 -14.28 16.23
C PRO A 52 28.68 -14.44 17.72
N CYS A 53 28.34 -13.33 18.38
CA CYS A 53 27.86 -13.32 19.76
C CYS A 53 26.76 -14.37 19.95
N GLU A 54 26.98 -15.29 20.90
CA GLU A 54 25.96 -16.15 21.46
C GLU A 54 24.69 -15.33 21.75
N ARG A 55 23.53 -15.86 21.37
CA ARG A 55 22.21 -15.37 21.75
C ARG A 55 22.07 -15.38 23.29
N ARG A 56 22.58 -14.35 23.96
CA ARG A 56 22.01 -13.90 25.23
C ARG A 56 20.61 -13.39 24.91
N GLY A 57 19.61 -14.19 25.27
CA GLY A 57 18.22 -13.84 25.03
C GLY A 57 17.89 -12.49 25.63
N PHE A 58 17.19 -11.65 24.86
CA PHE A 58 16.71 -10.31 25.21
C PHE A 58 16.16 -10.19 26.65
N ARG A 59 15.54 -11.26 27.18
CA ARG A 59 15.06 -11.36 28.55
C ARG A 59 16.15 -11.27 29.62
N LYS A 60 17.32 -11.87 29.38
CA LYS A 60 18.49 -11.79 30.30
C LYS A 60 19.10 -10.40 30.29
N ASP A 61 19.16 -9.76 29.12
CA ASP A 61 19.67 -8.38 29.01
C ASP A 61 18.72 -7.40 29.71
N LEU A 62 17.39 -7.57 29.57
CA LEU A 62 16.40 -6.80 30.33
C LEU A 62 16.52 -7.01 31.86
N GLN A 63 16.76 -8.24 32.30
CA GLN A 63 16.98 -8.54 33.72
C GLN A 63 18.29 -7.93 34.25
N LEU A 64 19.34 -7.88 33.41
CA LEU A 64 20.60 -7.24 33.77
C LEU A 64 20.41 -5.73 33.90
N THR A 65 19.75 -5.10 32.93
CA THR A 65 19.43 -3.68 32.95
C THR A 65 18.57 -3.30 34.16
N ALA A 66 17.55 -4.09 34.48
CA ALA A 66 16.71 -3.87 35.66
C ALA A 66 17.53 -3.95 36.96
N LYS A 67 18.45 -4.94 37.08
CA LYS A 67 19.36 -5.05 38.23
C LYS A 67 20.33 -3.88 38.33
N THR A 68 20.86 -3.39 37.21
CA THR A 68 21.76 -2.23 37.18
C THR A 68 21.02 -0.97 37.60
N ILE A 69 19.82 -0.71 37.07
CA ILE A 69 18.98 0.43 37.48
C ILE A 69 18.68 0.36 38.97
N GLN A 70 18.33 -0.83 39.49
CA GLN A 70 18.05 -0.99 40.91
C GLN A 70 19.29 -0.72 41.77
N ARG A 71 20.46 -1.23 41.39
CA ARG A 71 21.72 -0.89 42.07
C ARG A 71 22.02 0.60 42.03
N THR A 72 21.82 1.27 40.90
CA THR A 72 22.04 2.71 40.80
C THR A 72 21.08 3.48 41.70
N ASN A 73 19.80 3.06 41.77
CA ASN A 73 18.83 3.66 42.67
C ASN A 73 19.23 3.45 44.14
N ASP A 74 19.65 2.23 44.50
CA ASP A 74 20.13 1.89 45.84
C ASP A 74 21.33 2.76 46.24
N THR A 75 22.33 2.90 45.36
CA THR A 75 23.49 3.78 45.57
C THR A 75 23.08 5.25 45.72
N LEU A 76 22.12 5.73 44.93
CA LEU A 76 21.61 7.11 45.03
C LEU A 76 20.89 7.34 46.36
N THR A 77 20.12 6.36 46.85
CA THR A 77 19.52 6.41 48.19
C THR A 77 20.57 6.41 49.30
N MET A 78 21.68 5.68 49.15
CA MET A 78 22.78 5.72 50.13
C MET A 78 23.49 7.07 50.12
N MET A 79 23.79 7.63 48.94
CA MET A 79 24.32 9.00 48.82
C MET A 79 23.37 10.03 49.42
N LYS A 80 22.06 9.87 49.19
CA LYS A 80 21.02 10.70 49.82
C LYS A 80 21.03 10.54 51.34
N GLN A 81 21.28 9.34 51.87
CA GLN A 81 21.37 9.14 53.31
C GLN A 81 22.62 9.77 53.94
N GLU A 82 23.75 9.78 53.23
CA GLU A 82 24.98 10.42 53.67
C GLU A 82 24.92 11.96 53.55
N LEU A 83 24.35 12.49 52.46
CA LEU A 83 24.18 13.94 52.25
C LEU A 83 23.12 14.56 53.17
N PHE A 84 22.11 13.81 53.60
CA PHE A 84 21.01 14.31 54.45
C PHE A 84 21.24 14.07 55.96
N MET A 85 22.43 13.63 56.37
CA MET A 85 22.89 13.73 57.78
C MET A 85 23.48 15.12 58.10
N SER A 86 23.43 16.06 57.15
CA SER A 86 23.68 17.49 57.34
C SER A 86 22.34 18.23 57.42
N ASP A 87 22.07 18.84 58.57
CA ASP A 87 20.74 19.13 59.13
C ASP A 87 19.89 20.24 58.45
N ASP A 88 20.09 20.61 57.17
CA ASP A 88 19.50 21.88 56.70
C ASP A 88 19.06 22.00 55.23
N TRP A 89 18.49 20.96 54.60
CA TRP A 89 17.87 21.10 53.26
C TRP A 89 16.56 20.33 53.06
N SER A 90 15.45 21.06 52.90
CA SER A 90 14.15 20.53 52.46
C SER A 90 13.97 20.67 50.94
N LEU A 91 13.88 19.57 50.19
CA LEU A 91 13.53 19.55 48.76
C LEU A 91 12.11 18.98 48.53
N PRO A 92 11.37 19.43 47.50
CA PRO A 92 9.98 19.08 47.31
C PRO A 92 9.79 17.67 46.75
N THR A 93 8.88 16.93 47.37
CA THR A 93 8.40 15.60 46.96
C THR A 93 7.44 15.71 45.77
N TYR A 94 7.91 15.42 44.56
CA TYR A 94 7.07 15.03 43.42
C TYR A 94 7.80 14.01 42.54
N PHE A 95 7.61 12.73 42.85
CA PHE A 95 7.82 11.64 41.90
C PHE A 95 6.66 10.66 42.07
N GLU A 96 5.68 10.79 41.19
CA GLU A 96 4.48 9.95 41.12
C GLU A 96 4.76 8.74 40.21
N GLU A 97 4.26 7.56 40.60
CA GLU A 97 4.49 6.27 39.94
C GLU A 97 3.76 6.14 38.59
N ASP A 98 4.43 6.47 37.49
CA ASP A 98 3.97 6.09 36.14
C ASP A 98 4.73 4.83 35.68
N ARG A 99 4.07 3.67 35.74
CA ARG A 99 4.65 2.37 35.33
C ARG A 99 4.38 2.11 33.85
N GLY A 100 5.27 2.60 32.97
CA GLY A 100 5.23 2.33 31.53
C GLY A 100 6.56 2.55 30.82
N LEU A 101 6.74 1.95 29.64
CA LEU A 101 7.97 2.04 28.84
C LEU A 101 8.29 3.50 28.42
N VAL A 102 7.26 4.34 28.34
CA VAL A 102 7.37 5.79 28.09
C VAL A 102 7.91 6.55 29.32
N ALA A 103 7.52 6.15 30.53
CA ALA A 103 8.05 6.73 31.77
C ALA A 103 9.49 6.32 32.01
N LEU A 104 9.83 5.05 31.70
CA LEU A 104 11.21 4.59 31.67
C LEU A 104 12.06 5.39 30.67
N PHE A 105 11.52 5.71 29.49
CA PHE A 105 12.21 6.53 28.50
C PHE A 105 12.35 7.99 28.93
N ARG A 106 11.31 8.60 29.54
CA ARG A 106 11.36 9.97 30.08
C ARG A 106 12.36 10.07 31.24
N ASN A 107 12.42 9.06 32.10
CA ASN A 107 13.42 8.96 33.16
C ASN A 107 14.82 8.77 32.58
N LEU A 108 15.01 7.86 31.60
CA LEU A 108 16.31 7.65 30.96
C LEU A 108 16.81 8.85 30.17
N SER A 109 15.94 9.59 29.47
CA SER A 109 16.31 10.82 28.77
C SER A 109 16.61 11.96 29.74
N SER A 110 15.93 12.00 30.89
CA SER A 110 16.25 12.90 31.99
C SER A 110 17.62 12.56 32.58
N PHE A 111 17.93 11.26 32.77
CA PHE A 111 19.25 10.76 33.21
C PHE A 111 20.38 11.10 32.21
N GLU A 112 20.14 11.03 30.90
CA GLU A 112 21.13 11.41 29.87
C GLU A 112 21.54 12.89 29.98
N GLN A 113 20.63 13.76 30.43
CA GLN A 113 20.92 15.18 30.68
C GLN A 113 21.46 15.46 32.10
N THR A 114 21.01 14.72 33.12
CA THR A 114 21.38 14.97 34.52
C THR A 114 22.66 14.27 34.97
N ILE A 115 23.02 13.12 34.40
CA ILE A 115 24.25 12.41 34.81
C ILE A 115 25.51 13.23 34.51
N PRO A 116 25.69 13.87 33.33
CA PRO A 116 26.86 14.69 33.08
C PRO A 116 26.93 15.91 34.01
N SER A 117 25.80 16.55 34.30
CA SER A 117 25.77 17.71 35.20
C SER A 117 26.04 17.33 36.65
N VAL A 118 25.47 16.22 37.13
CA VAL A 118 25.70 15.71 38.49
C VAL A 118 27.14 15.19 38.66
N ILE A 119 27.73 14.57 37.62
CA ILE A 119 29.15 14.17 37.65
C ILE A 119 30.07 15.40 37.69
N LEU A 120 29.75 16.45 36.93
CA LEU A 120 30.53 17.69 36.93
C LEU A 120 30.41 18.44 38.26
N GLU A 121 29.22 18.48 38.85
CA GLU A 121 28.95 19.16 40.12
C GLU A 121 29.49 18.36 41.32
N ALA A 122 29.55 17.02 41.22
CA ALA A 122 30.13 16.17 42.25
C ALA A 122 31.68 16.16 42.27
N GLN A 123 32.34 16.58 41.18
CA GLN A 123 33.80 16.69 41.11
C GLN A 123 34.38 17.81 41.99
N ASP A 124 33.57 18.80 42.37
CA ASP A 124 33.99 19.96 43.19
C ASP A 124 33.83 19.73 44.70
N LEU A 125 33.39 18.54 45.14
CA LEU A 125 33.28 18.20 46.57
C LEU A 125 34.62 17.63 47.10
N ASP A 126 35.22 18.30 48.09
CA ASP A 126 36.56 18.00 48.65
C ASP A 126 36.73 16.58 49.24
N ASP A 127 35.63 15.85 49.50
CA ASP A 127 35.61 14.47 50.03
C ASP A 127 35.21 13.41 48.99
N TYR A 128 35.29 13.75 47.70
CA TYR A 128 34.94 12.82 46.62
C TYR A 128 35.96 11.67 46.51
N SER A 129 35.64 10.55 47.16
CA SER A 129 36.45 9.33 47.15
C SER A 129 36.65 8.79 45.73
N ASP A 130 37.91 8.53 45.35
CA ASP A 130 38.31 7.95 44.06
C ASP A 130 37.53 6.68 43.68
N THR A 131 37.06 5.91 44.67
CA THR A 131 36.29 4.68 44.45
C THR A 131 34.87 4.97 43.93
N LEU A 132 34.26 6.06 44.39
CA LEU A 132 32.94 6.50 43.93
C LEU A 132 33.01 7.02 42.49
N GLY A 133 34.07 7.77 42.18
CA GLY A 133 34.38 8.23 40.82
C GLY A 133 34.52 7.10 39.82
N GLN A 134 35.28 6.06 40.16
CA GLN A 134 35.40 4.88 39.28
C GLN A 134 34.08 4.13 39.11
N SER A 135 33.28 3.99 40.18
CA SER A 135 31.97 3.33 40.12
C SER A 135 30.97 4.08 39.22
N MET A 136 30.90 5.40 39.35
CA MET A 136 30.03 6.25 38.52
C MET A 136 30.48 6.25 37.07
N TYR A 137 31.79 6.33 36.81
CA TYR A 137 32.34 6.26 35.45
C TYR A 137 32.03 4.91 34.79
N HIS A 138 32.18 3.80 35.52
CA HIS A 138 31.87 2.47 35.01
C HIS A 138 30.36 2.30 34.73
N THR A 139 29.51 2.79 35.64
CA THR A 139 28.05 2.77 35.47
C THR A 139 27.61 3.60 34.27
N GLY A 140 28.17 4.79 34.09
CA GLY A 140 27.91 5.65 32.92
C GLY A 140 28.34 4.99 31.60
N SER A 141 29.49 4.32 31.59
CA SER A 141 29.97 3.56 30.41
C SER A 141 29.02 2.41 30.05
N GLU A 142 28.58 1.61 31.02
CA GLU A 142 27.65 0.50 30.79
C GLU A 142 26.25 0.99 30.39
N LEU A 143 25.76 2.08 30.98
CA LEU A 143 24.48 2.68 30.60
C LEU A 143 24.51 3.20 29.16
N ASN A 144 25.60 3.86 28.75
CA ASN A 144 25.80 4.30 27.37
C ASN A 144 25.85 3.13 26.38
N LYS A 145 26.52 2.02 26.73
CA LYS A 145 26.50 0.79 25.92
C LYS A 145 25.10 0.21 25.77
N LEU A 146 24.31 0.20 26.85
CA LEU A 146 22.94 -0.29 26.83
C LEU A 146 22.01 0.61 26.00
N LEU A 147 22.09 1.93 26.18
CA LEU A 147 21.33 2.91 25.38
C LEU A 147 21.66 2.81 23.89
N PHE A 148 22.94 2.66 23.55
CA PHE A 148 23.39 2.42 22.18
C PHE A 148 22.85 1.10 21.60
N LYS A 149 22.86 0.01 22.39
CA LYS A 149 22.28 -1.27 21.98
C LYS A 149 20.76 -1.16 21.76
N LEU A 150 20.07 -0.39 22.60
CA LEU A 150 18.63 -0.16 22.51
C LEU A 150 18.25 0.69 21.29
N SER A 151 19.04 1.72 20.97
CA SER A 151 18.84 2.55 19.78
C SER A 151 19.08 1.78 18.47
N ILE A 152 20.11 0.93 18.42
CA ILE A 152 20.35 0.02 17.29
C ILE A 152 19.21 -0.98 17.12
N THR A 153 18.71 -1.56 18.23
CA THR A 153 17.59 -2.52 18.17
C THR A 153 16.33 -1.85 17.63
N ARG A 154 16.04 -0.62 18.06
CA ARG A 154 14.90 0.16 17.54
C ARG A 154 15.04 0.51 16.07
N LEU A 155 16.25 0.84 15.62
CA LEU A 155 16.51 1.14 14.21
C LEU A 155 16.33 -0.12 13.35
N ALA A 156 16.81 -1.27 13.83
CA ALA A 156 16.63 -2.56 13.17
C ALA A 156 15.14 -2.95 13.09
N ASP A 157 14.36 -2.76 14.16
CA ASP A 157 12.92 -3.01 14.17
C ASP A 157 12.16 -2.07 13.21
N MET A 158 12.52 -0.79 13.18
CA MET A 158 11.93 0.18 12.24
C MET A 158 12.27 -0.14 10.78
N GLN A 159 13.50 -0.59 10.51
CA GLN A 159 13.89 -1.06 9.18
C GLN A 159 13.16 -2.35 8.81
N HIS A 160 12.97 -3.27 9.76
CA HIS A 160 12.21 -4.49 9.55
C HIS A 160 10.74 -4.18 9.26
N LEU A 161 10.10 -3.30 10.04
CA LEU A 161 8.72 -2.86 9.84
C LEU A 161 8.57 -2.14 8.49
N ARG A 162 9.53 -1.28 8.13
CA ARG A 162 9.56 -0.61 6.82
C ARG A 162 9.70 -1.62 5.68
N SER A 163 10.51 -2.66 5.85
CA SER A 163 10.66 -3.74 4.87
C SER A 163 9.37 -4.55 4.74
N ILE A 164 8.69 -4.87 5.84
CA ILE A 164 7.41 -5.58 5.83
C ILE A 164 6.34 -4.72 5.15
N LEU A 165 6.22 -3.44 5.55
CA LEU A 165 5.29 -2.50 4.91
C LEU A 165 5.57 -2.38 3.42
N LYS A 166 6.85 -2.31 3.01
CA LYS A 166 7.22 -2.22 1.60
C LYS A 166 6.88 -3.49 0.83
N SER A 167 6.99 -4.67 1.47
CA SER A 167 6.60 -5.96 0.90
C SER A 167 5.07 -6.10 0.74
N GLY A 168 4.29 -5.61 1.70
CA GLY A 168 2.81 -5.68 1.65
C GLY A 168 2.14 -4.52 0.91
N LEU A 169 2.86 -3.43 0.60
CA LEU A 169 2.27 -2.19 0.11
C LEU A 169 1.48 -2.38 -1.18
N GLY A 170 1.98 -3.15 -2.15
CA GLY A 170 1.27 -3.36 -3.41
C GLY A 170 -0.03 -4.14 -3.24
N VAL A 171 -0.07 -5.12 -2.32
CA VAL A 171 -1.28 -5.88 -1.97
C VAL A 171 -2.29 -5.00 -1.24
N LEU A 172 -1.86 -4.21 -0.26
CA LEU A 172 -2.70 -3.24 0.44
C LEU A 172 -3.32 -2.24 -0.55
N LEU A 173 -2.51 -1.68 -1.45
CA LEU A 173 -2.98 -0.80 -2.51
C LEU A 173 -3.98 -1.50 -3.42
N ALA A 174 -3.78 -2.77 -3.78
CA ALA A 174 -4.72 -3.55 -4.59
C ALA A 174 -6.07 -3.78 -3.89
N MET A 175 -6.09 -4.00 -2.57
CA MET A 175 -7.34 -4.08 -1.79
C MET A 175 -8.07 -2.73 -1.77
N MET A 176 -7.33 -1.63 -1.70
CA MET A 176 -7.90 -0.28 -1.83
C MET A 176 -8.49 -0.02 -3.21
N VAL A 177 -7.85 -0.53 -4.27
CA VAL A 177 -8.41 -0.51 -5.63
C VAL A 177 -9.73 -1.28 -5.67
N ALA A 178 -9.78 -2.47 -5.08
CA ALA A 178 -10.99 -3.29 -5.08
C ALA A 178 -12.18 -2.56 -4.41
N SER A 179 -11.93 -1.95 -3.25
CA SER A 179 -12.93 -1.19 -2.50
C SER A 179 -13.36 0.07 -3.26
N GLY A 180 -12.41 0.80 -3.85
CA GLY A 180 -12.69 1.98 -4.67
C GLY A 180 -13.46 1.64 -5.95
N SER A 181 -13.12 0.54 -6.63
CA SER A 181 -13.85 0.04 -7.80
C SER A 181 -15.28 -0.30 -7.48
N ALA A 182 -15.49 -0.99 -6.35
CA ALA A 182 -16.82 -1.33 -5.89
C ALA A 182 -17.64 -0.06 -5.60
N LEU A 183 -17.08 0.88 -4.84
CA LEU A 183 -17.74 2.14 -4.51
C LEU A 183 -18.06 2.97 -5.76
N THR A 184 -17.10 3.14 -6.67
CA THR A 184 -17.33 3.87 -7.93
C THR A 184 -18.46 3.24 -8.74
N SER A 185 -18.53 1.91 -8.82
CA SER A 185 -19.58 1.22 -9.58
C SER A 185 -21.00 1.48 -9.01
N ILE A 186 -21.14 1.50 -7.68
CA ILE A 186 -22.40 1.79 -6.99
C ILE A 186 -22.77 3.27 -7.13
N LEU A 187 -21.81 4.18 -6.91
CA LEU A 187 -22.02 5.61 -7.07
C LEU A 187 -22.40 5.96 -8.51
N MET A 188 -21.81 5.30 -9.52
CA MET A 188 -22.16 5.51 -10.92
C MET A 188 -23.59 5.09 -11.26
N ARG A 189 -24.11 4.10 -10.54
CA ARG A 189 -25.52 3.73 -10.66
C ARG A 189 -26.45 4.72 -9.96
N LEU A 190 -26.04 5.27 -8.82
CA LEU A 190 -26.79 6.30 -8.12
C LEU A 190 -26.83 7.63 -8.89
N THR A 191 -25.71 8.06 -9.48
CA THR A 191 -25.67 9.27 -10.31
C THR A 191 -26.53 9.13 -11.56
N LYS A 192 -26.58 7.94 -12.17
CA LYS A 192 -27.53 7.63 -13.26
C LYS A 192 -29.00 7.78 -12.81
N ARG A 193 -29.36 7.32 -11.60
CA ARG A 193 -30.71 7.54 -11.04
C ARG A 193 -31.00 9.03 -10.81
N GLY A 194 -29.98 9.83 -10.51
CA GLY A 194 -30.05 11.28 -10.39
C GLY A 194 -30.14 12.04 -11.72
N GLY A 195 -30.24 11.34 -12.85
CA GLY A 195 -30.39 11.94 -14.19
C GLY A 195 -29.07 12.27 -14.89
N VAL A 196 -27.91 11.90 -14.33
CA VAL A 196 -26.61 12.09 -14.99
C VAL A 196 -26.50 11.13 -16.17
N GLN A 197 -26.15 11.67 -17.34
CA GLN A 197 -25.95 10.89 -18.56
C GLN A 197 -24.71 10.00 -18.49
N ASN A 198 -24.69 8.96 -19.32
CA ASN A 198 -23.68 7.90 -19.26
C ASN A 198 -22.28 8.45 -19.55
N PHE A 199 -22.11 9.13 -20.69
CA PHE A 199 -20.82 9.67 -21.09
C PHE A 199 -20.41 10.87 -20.24
N GLN A 200 -21.37 11.63 -19.72
CA GLN A 200 -21.09 12.73 -18.81
C GLN A 200 -20.46 12.24 -17.49
N SER A 201 -20.94 11.12 -16.95
CA SER A 201 -20.35 10.49 -15.77
C SER A 201 -18.91 10.02 -16.02
N ILE A 202 -18.66 9.40 -17.18
CA ILE A 202 -17.31 8.97 -17.59
C ILE A 202 -16.39 10.18 -17.77
N PHE A 203 -16.89 11.24 -18.40
CA PHE A 203 -16.14 12.48 -18.60
C PHE A 203 -15.64 13.04 -17.27
N TRP A 204 -16.52 13.18 -16.27
CA TRP A 204 -16.14 13.69 -14.96
C TRP A 204 -15.10 12.81 -14.25
N ASN A 205 -15.20 11.48 -14.40
CA ASN A 205 -14.20 10.55 -13.87
C ASN A 205 -12.81 10.82 -14.50
N GLN A 206 -12.77 11.06 -15.81
CA GLN A 206 -11.51 11.38 -16.50
C GLN A 206 -10.97 12.77 -16.13
N VAL A 207 -11.83 13.77 -15.95
CA VAL A 207 -11.41 15.11 -15.50
C VAL A 207 -10.75 15.03 -14.13
N ALA A 208 -11.37 14.37 -13.16
CA ALA A 208 -10.78 14.20 -11.83
C ALA A 208 -9.46 13.42 -11.89
N GLN A 209 -9.39 12.38 -12.72
CA GLN A 209 -8.15 11.64 -12.95
C GLN A 209 -7.04 12.53 -13.52
N ILE A 210 -7.33 13.35 -14.55
CA ILE A 210 -6.36 14.27 -15.17
C ILE A 210 -5.89 15.31 -14.16
N ILE A 211 -6.81 15.91 -13.39
CA ILE A 211 -6.47 16.90 -12.35
C ILE A 211 -5.52 16.27 -11.32
N LEU A 212 -5.88 15.10 -10.79
CA LEU A 212 -5.06 14.39 -9.81
C LEU A 212 -3.65 14.10 -10.36
N VAL A 213 -3.57 13.59 -11.59
CA VAL A 213 -2.29 13.28 -12.24
C VAL A 213 -1.48 14.53 -12.54
N LEU A 214 -2.13 15.63 -12.92
CA LEU A 214 -1.47 16.91 -13.15
C LEU A 214 -0.88 17.45 -11.85
N CYS A 215 -1.64 17.42 -10.75
CA CYS A 215 -1.14 17.78 -9.42
C CYS A 215 0.06 16.93 -9.01
N LEU A 216 -0.01 15.61 -9.20
CA LEU A 216 1.11 14.70 -8.93
C LEU A 216 2.32 14.98 -9.82
N THR A 217 2.11 15.29 -11.09
CA THR A 217 3.18 15.63 -12.04
C THR A 217 3.88 16.92 -11.64
N ILE A 218 3.12 17.93 -11.19
CA ILE A 218 3.69 19.20 -10.68
C ILE A 218 4.46 18.98 -9.37
N ALA A 219 3.93 18.15 -8.47
CA ALA A 219 4.52 17.88 -7.16
C ALA A 219 5.81 17.05 -7.26
N VAL A 220 5.83 15.99 -8.06
CA VAL A 220 6.97 15.06 -8.18
C VAL A 220 7.99 15.54 -9.22
N ARG A 221 7.58 16.36 -10.19
CA ARG A 221 8.41 16.85 -11.31
C ARG A 221 9.17 15.71 -12.02
N PRO A 222 8.46 14.69 -12.54
CA PRO A 222 9.11 13.57 -13.21
C PRO A 222 9.81 14.03 -14.49
N LYS A 223 10.91 13.36 -14.85
CA LYS A 223 11.63 13.58 -16.12
C LYS A 223 10.81 12.96 -17.27
N LEU A 224 9.87 13.74 -17.83
CA LEU A 224 8.94 13.29 -18.89
C LEU A 224 9.61 12.98 -20.25
N ARG A 225 10.87 13.40 -20.49
CA ARG A 225 11.46 13.47 -21.83
C ARG A 225 12.59 12.47 -22.12
N ARG A 226 12.82 11.46 -21.26
CA ARG A 226 13.96 10.53 -21.41
C ARG A 226 13.60 9.15 -21.95
N GLU A 227 12.39 8.98 -22.46
CA GLU A 227 11.91 7.68 -22.93
C GLU A 227 12.37 7.37 -24.35
N SER A 228 12.58 6.09 -24.64
CA SER A 228 12.81 5.64 -26.01
C SER A 228 11.52 5.78 -26.83
N TRP A 229 11.64 5.99 -28.15
CA TRP A 229 10.47 6.07 -29.05
C TRP A 229 9.51 4.88 -28.90
N LYS A 230 10.05 3.68 -28.65
CA LYS A 230 9.26 2.47 -28.42
C LYS A 230 8.42 2.56 -27.14
N GLU A 231 8.99 3.07 -26.05
CA GLU A 231 8.28 3.26 -24.78
C GLU A 231 7.20 4.33 -24.90
N THR A 232 7.52 5.46 -25.54
CA THR A 232 6.53 6.53 -25.81
C THR A 232 5.40 6.03 -26.69
N ALA A 233 5.67 5.22 -27.72
CA ALA A 233 4.62 4.61 -28.55
C ALA A 233 3.71 3.68 -27.72
N VAL A 234 4.28 2.82 -26.87
CA VAL A 234 3.51 1.94 -25.96
C VAL A 234 2.70 2.75 -24.96
N LEU A 235 3.21 3.88 -24.46
CA LEU A 235 2.51 4.77 -23.55
C LEU A 235 1.30 5.44 -24.22
N VAL A 236 1.47 5.96 -25.44
CA VAL A 236 0.39 6.62 -26.19
C VAL A 236 -0.68 5.59 -26.59
N VAL A 237 -0.28 4.46 -27.18
CA VAL A 237 -1.21 3.40 -27.56
C VAL A 237 -1.91 2.82 -26.33
N GLY A 238 -1.17 2.58 -25.25
CA GLY A 238 -1.72 2.11 -23.97
C GLY A 238 -2.73 3.08 -23.37
N GLY A 239 -2.50 4.39 -23.51
CA GLY A 239 -3.45 5.42 -23.08
C GLY A 239 -4.75 5.42 -23.88
N ILE A 240 -4.66 5.31 -25.21
CA ILE A 240 -5.84 5.18 -26.09
C ILE A 240 -6.61 3.90 -25.75
N LEU A 241 -5.89 2.78 -25.63
CA LEU A 241 -6.49 1.48 -25.32
C LEU A 241 -7.22 1.51 -23.97
N ARG A 242 -6.62 2.16 -22.97
CA ARG A 242 -7.23 2.33 -21.64
C ARG A 242 -8.53 3.11 -21.71
N VAL A 243 -8.59 4.15 -22.53
CA VAL A 243 -9.81 4.97 -22.70
C VAL A 243 -10.92 4.13 -23.28
N VAL A 244 -10.64 3.38 -24.37
CA VAL A 244 -11.61 2.45 -24.96
C VAL A 244 -12.06 1.43 -23.91
N ALA A 245 -11.12 0.84 -23.17
CA ALA A 245 -11.42 -0.11 -22.10
C ALA A 245 -12.32 0.48 -21.00
N THR A 246 -12.06 1.73 -20.62
CA THR A 246 -12.83 2.45 -19.59
C THR A 246 -14.24 2.77 -20.09
N VAL A 247 -14.39 3.16 -21.36
CA VAL A 247 -15.72 3.37 -21.97
C VAL A 247 -16.51 2.07 -21.94
N CYS A 248 -15.92 0.96 -22.38
CA CYS A 248 -16.57 -0.36 -22.32
C CYS A 248 -16.96 -0.75 -20.88
N LEU A 249 -16.07 -0.52 -19.91
CA LEU A 249 -16.35 -0.83 -18.50
C LEU A 249 -17.51 0.00 -17.96
N CYS A 250 -17.47 1.32 -18.18
CA CYS A 250 -18.49 2.22 -17.68
C CYS A 250 -19.85 1.99 -18.33
N LEU A 251 -19.89 1.77 -19.66
CA LEU A 251 -21.12 1.39 -20.35
C LEU A 251 -21.68 0.08 -19.79
N SER A 252 -20.82 -0.89 -19.46
CA SER A 252 -21.28 -2.12 -18.80
C SER A 252 -21.94 -1.86 -17.45
N TYR A 253 -21.34 -1.05 -16.57
CA TYR A 253 -21.95 -0.69 -15.28
C TYR A 253 -23.27 0.10 -15.40
N LEU A 254 -23.47 0.78 -16.53
CA LEU A 254 -24.65 1.60 -16.78
C LEU A 254 -25.79 0.78 -17.38
N HIS A 255 -25.49 -0.27 -18.14
CA HIS A 255 -26.49 -1.14 -18.78
C HIS A 255 -26.78 -2.43 -18.00
N VAL A 256 -25.87 -2.85 -17.13
CA VAL A 256 -25.93 -4.12 -16.39
C VAL A 256 -25.78 -3.87 -14.89
N LEU A 257 -26.30 -4.76 -14.05
CA LEU A 257 -26.02 -4.75 -12.61
C LEU A 257 -24.49 -4.70 -12.37
N PRO A 258 -23.99 -3.78 -11.51
CA PRO A 258 -22.57 -3.68 -11.22
C PRO A 258 -21.92 -5.00 -10.78
N GLY A 259 -22.65 -5.83 -10.02
CA GLY A 259 -22.17 -7.15 -9.61
C GLY A 259 -21.90 -8.10 -10.78
N ASN A 260 -22.75 -8.14 -11.83
CA ASN A 260 -22.53 -9.00 -12.99
C ASN A 260 -21.32 -8.51 -13.79
N THR A 261 -21.25 -7.19 -14.04
CA THR A 261 -20.12 -6.57 -14.73
C THR A 261 -18.81 -6.85 -14.00
N SER A 262 -18.76 -6.61 -12.68
CA SER A 262 -17.57 -6.87 -11.88
C SER A 262 -17.22 -8.37 -11.88
N SER A 263 -18.22 -9.25 -11.84
CA SER A 263 -17.97 -10.70 -11.90
C SER A 263 -17.32 -11.09 -13.22
N VAL A 264 -17.81 -10.62 -14.36
CA VAL A 264 -17.20 -10.93 -15.66
C VAL A 264 -15.81 -10.28 -15.78
N VAL A 265 -15.68 -8.99 -15.45
CA VAL A 265 -14.44 -8.23 -15.63
C VAL A 265 -13.32 -8.78 -14.75
N TYR A 266 -13.58 -8.96 -13.45
CA TYR A 266 -12.58 -9.42 -12.50
C TYR A 266 -12.48 -10.95 -12.44
N GLY A 267 -13.47 -11.70 -12.92
CA GLY A 267 -13.35 -13.15 -13.11
C GLY A 267 -12.40 -13.52 -14.25
N LEU A 268 -12.50 -12.85 -15.41
CA LEU A 268 -11.58 -13.07 -16.52
C LEU A 268 -10.21 -12.41 -16.31
N GLY A 269 -10.16 -11.32 -15.54
CA GLY A 269 -8.96 -10.50 -15.34
C GLY A 269 -7.71 -11.33 -14.99
N PRO A 270 -7.73 -12.15 -13.92
CA PRO A 270 -6.57 -12.95 -13.52
C PRO A 270 -6.06 -13.91 -14.60
N VAL A 271 -6.96 -14.59 -15.32
CA VAL A 271 -6.61 -15.53 -16.41
C VAL A 271 -5.86 -14.82 -17.52
N LEU A 272 -6.43 -13.72 -18.01
CA LEU A 272 -5.83 -12.91 -19.05
C LEU A 272 -4.52 -12.27 -18.57
N THR A 273 -4.45 -11.87 -17.30
CA THR A 273 -3.28 -11.19 -16.74
C THR A 273 -2.11 -12.15 -16.65
N ILE A 274 -2.33 -13.37 -16.15
CA ILE A 274 -1.29 -14.39 -16.06
C ILE A 274 -0.78 -14.75 -17.46
N GLY A 275 -1.68 -14.99 -18.42
CA GLY A 275 -1.30 -15.32 -19.80
C GLY A 275 -0.57 -14.19 -20.53
N LEU A 276 -0.98 -12.94 -20.32
CA LEU A 276 -0.30 -11.79 -20.93
C LEU A 276 1.00 -11.43 -20.19
N ALA A 277 1.07 -11.60 -18.87
CA ALA A 277 2.29 -11.37 -18.10
C ALA A 277 3.37 -12.40 -18.43
N THR A 278 3.02 -13.68 -18.60
CA THR A 278 3.98 -14.69 -19.07
C THR A 278 4.51 -14.35 -20.46
N LEU A 279 3.65 -13.87 -21.36
CA LEU A 279 4.02 -13.53 -22.74
C LEU A 279 4.86 -12.24 -22.83
N ILE A 280 4.41 -11.16 -22.17
CA ILE A 280 4.96 -9.81 -22.34
C ILE A 280 6.04 -9.49 -21.29
N THR A 281 5.76 -9.74 -20.01
CA THR A 281 6.68 -9.40 -18.89
C THR A 281 7.60 -10.55 -18.51
N LYS A 282 7.43 -11.73 -19.13
CA LYS A 282 8.15 -12.98 -18.85
C LYS A 282 8.10 -13.37 -17.37
N GLU A 283 7.03 -12.98 -16.66
CA GLU A 283 6.82 -13.36 -15.26
C GLU A 283 6.31 -14.81 -15.20
N ARG A 284 7.02 -15.69 -14.49
CA ARG A 284 6.58 -17.08 -14.30
C ARG A 284 5.49 -17.11 -13.20
N PRO A 285 4.29 -17.66 -13.47
CA PRO A 285 3.25 -17.78 -12.46
C PRO A 285 3.69 -18.81 -11.42
N THR A 286 3.53 -18.47 -10.15
CA THR A 286 3.74 -19.40 -9.04
C THR A 286 2.54 -20.35 -8.94
N VAL A 287 2.75 -21.53 -8.36
CA VAL A 287 1.66 -22.49 -8.10
C VAL A 287 0.54 -21.85 -7.27
N VAL A 288 0.89 -20.98 -6.32
CA VAL A 288 -0.06 -20.20 -5.51
C VAL A 288 -0.95 -19.32 -6.39
N HIS A 289 -0.39 -18.66 -7.42
CA HIS A 289 -1.20 -17.86 -8.35
C HIS A 289 -2.16 -18.72 -9.17
N ILE A 290 -1.76 -19.92 -9.60
CA ILE A 290 -2.61 -20.82 -10.39
C ILE A 290 -3.78 -21.34 -9.53
N ILE A 291 -3.49 -21.83 -8.32
CA ILE A 291 -4.52 -22.30 -7.39
C ILE A 291 -5.47 -21.16 -7.04
N GLY A 292 -4.92 -19.99 -6.74
CA GLY A 292 -5.73 -18.83 -6.38
C GLY A 292 -6.62 -18.32 -7.51
N MET A 293 -6.12 -18.34 -8.74
CA MET A 293 -6.91 -18.05 -9.92
C MET A 293 -8.11 -19.01 -10.05
N VAL A 294 -7.90 -20.33 -9.87
CA VAL A 294 -8.99 -21.31 -9.96
C VAL A 294 -10.06 -21.07 -8.89
N ILE A 295 -9.65 -20.80 -7.64
CA ILE A 295 -10.57 -20.49 -6.53
C ILE A 295 -11.35 -19.20 -6.81
N CYS A 296 -10.68 -18.15 -7.28
CA CYS A 296 -11.30 -16.89 -7.67
C CYS A 296 -12.32 -17.07 -8.80
N ILE A 297 -11.99 -17.82 -9.85
CA ILE A 297 -12.93 -18.10 -10.95
C ILE A 297 -14.15 -18.86 -10.42
N GLY A 298 -13.94 -19.88 -9.58
CA GLY A 298 -15.04 -20.62 -8.96
C GLY A 298 -15.98 -19.71 -8.16
N GLY A 299 -15.44 -18.90 -7.24
CA GLY A 299 -16.24 -17.98 -6.44
C GLY A 299 -16.97 -16.92 -7.28
N VAL A 300 -16.30 -16.35 -8.27
CA VAL A 300 -16.87 -15.31 -9.14
C VAL A 300 -17.91 -15.88 -10.12
N THR A 301 -17.73 -17.10 -10.61
CA THR A 301 -18.73 -17.75 -11.48
C THR A 301 -20.00 -18.11 -10.71
N MET A 302 -19.89 -18.62 -9.48
CA MET A 302 -21.06 -18.84 -8.60
C MET A 302 -21.88 -17.56 -8.42
N VAL A 303 -21.19 -16.45 -8.17
CA VAL A 303 -21.79 -15.13 -8.05
C VAL A 303 -22.46 -14.71 -9.36
N GLY A 304 -21.73 -14.75 -10.48
CA GLY A 304 -22.24 -14.31 -11.78
C GLY A 304 -23.45 -15.10 -12.26
N VAL A 305 -23.47 -16.42 -12.04
CA VAL A 305 -24.60 -17.29 -12.39
C VAL A 305 -25.85 -16.91 -11.59
N SER A 306 -25.72 -16.69 -10.29
CA SER A 306 -26.86 -16.28 -9.43
C SER A 306 -27.48 -14.97 -9.92
N MET A 307 -26.66 -14.01 -10.34
CA MET A 307 -27.17 -12.71 -10.78
C MET A 307 -27.79 -12.77 -12.17
N ASN A 308 -27.18 -13.51 -13.10
CA ASN A 308 -27.74 -13.67 -14.45
C ASN A 308 -29.11 -14.35 -14.40
N ALA A 309 -29.32 -15.33 -13.50
CA ALA A 309 -30.60 -15.98 -13.31
C ALA A 309 -31.74 -15.03 -12.87
N LYS A 310 -31.41 -13.94 -12.15
CA LYS A 310 -32.38 -12.90 -11.76
C LYS A 310 -32.78 -11.99 -12.92
N GLU A 311 -31.93 -11.88 -13.95
CA GLU A 311 -32.04 -10.86 -15.01
C GLU A 311 -32.59 -11.43 -16.33
N THR A 312 -32.43 -12.73 -16.58
CA THR A 312 -32.88 -13.41 -17.81
C THR A 312 -34.39 -13.38 -18.06
N ASN A 313 -35.23 -13.14 -17.06
CA ASN A 313 -36.68 -13.12 -17.26
C ASN A 313 -37.21 -11.91 -18.05
N ASN A 314 -36.42 -10.82 -18.20
CA ASN A 314 -36.92 -9.56 -18.74
C ASN A 314 -36.10 -8.98 -19.91
N GLN A 315 -35.04 -9.65 -20.38
CA GLN A 315 -34.13 -9.09 -21.39
C GLN A 315 -34.31 -9.69 -22.78
N THR A 316 -34.20 -8.85 -23.81
CA THR A 316 -34.13 -9.31 -25.21
C THR A 316 -32.76 -9.91 -25.52
N VAL A 317 -32.69 -10.82 -26.50
CA VAL A 317 -31.43 -11.46 -26.95
C VAL A 317 -30.36 -10.42 -27.31
N GLN A 318 -30.77 -9.31 -27.94
CA GLN A 318 -29.86 -8.23 -28.30
C GLN A 318 -29.26 -7.54 -27.07
N GLN A 319 -30.06 -7.31 -26.02
CA GLN A 319 -29.55 -6.76 -24.76
C GLN A 319 -28.57 -7.72 -24.10
N GLN A 320 -28.86 -9.03 -24.10
CA GLN A 320 -27.97 -10.04 -23.52
C GLN A 320 -26.58 -10.06 -24.19
N VAL A 321 -26.52 -10.01 -25.52
CA VAL A 321 -25.22 -9.95 -26.24
C VAL A 321 -24.43 -8.71 -25.84
N VAL A 322 -25.09 -7.55 -25.79
CA VAL A 322 -24.46 -6.28 -25.40
C VAL A 322 -23.98 -6.31 -23.94
N THR A 323 -24.76 -6.92 -23.04
CA THR A 323 -24.39 -7.05 -21.62
C THR A 323 -23.14 -7.87 -21.39
N LEU A 324 -22.84 -8.84 -22.25
CA LEU A 324 -21.66 -9.70 -22.15
C LEU A 324 -20.44 -9.15 -22.91
N LEU A 325 -20.67 -8.54 -24.08
CA LEU A 325 -19.60 -8.07 -24.95
C LEU A 325 -18.79 -6.93 -24.32
N TYR A 326 -19.47 -5.95 -23.70
CA TYR A 326 -18.80 -4.82 -23.04
C TYR A 326 -17.86 -5.22 -21.90
N PRO A 327 -18.28 -6.02 -20.89
CA PRO A 327 -17.39 -6.39 -19.79
C PRO A 327 -16.24 -7.31 -20.24
N ILE A 328 -16.46 -8.21 -21.21
CA ILE A 328 -15.38 -9.03 -21.77
C ILE A 328 -14.34 -8.15 -22.46
N SER A 329 -14.79 -7.22 -23.31
CA SER A 329 -13.93 -6.27 -24.00
C SER A 329 -13.17 -5.40 -23.00
N ALA A 330 -13.86 -4.89 -21.98
CA ALA A 330 -13.25 -4.11 -20.91
C ALA A 330 -12.18 -4.90 -20.15
N SER A 331 -12.45 -6.16 -19.79
CA SER A 331 -11.51 -7.03 -19.09
C SER A 331 -10.23 -7.26 -19.90
N ALA A 332 -10.38 -7.61 -21.18
CA ALA A 332 -9.24 -7.86 -22.06
C ALA A 332 -8.36 -6.62 -22.26
N LEU A 333 -8.98 -5.48 -22.57
CA LEU A 333 -8.27 -4.24 -22.83
C LEU A 333 -7.62 -3.67 -21.56
N LEU A 334 -8.34 -3.66 -20.42
CA LEU A 334 -7.77 -3.20 -19.15
C LEU A 334 -6.60 -4.07 -18.73
N THR A 335 -6.75 -5.39 -18.85
CA THR A 335 -5.68 -6.33 -18.48
C THR A 335 -4.43 -6.11 -19.33
N LEU A 336 -4.60 -5.93 -20.64
CA LEU A 336 -3.48 -5.59 -21.53
C LEU A 336 -2.82 -4.27 -21.12
N CYS A 337 -3.58 -3.21 -20.84
CA CYS A 337 -3.05 -1.95 -20.32
C CYS A 337 -2.24 -2.13 -19.03
N TRP A 338 -2.73 -2.92 -18.09
CA TRP A 338 -2.06 -3.15 -16.80
C TRP A 338 -0.78 -3.99 -16.95
N VAL A 339 -0.75 -4.96 -17.86
CA VAL A 339 0.47 -5.72 -18.17
C VAL A 339 1.49 -4.85 -18.88
N LEU A 340 1.07 -3.99 -19.81
CA LEU A 340 1.95 -3.02 -20.46
C LEU A 340 2.52 -2.01 -19.45
N LEU A 341 1.70 -1.55 -18.50
CA LEU A 341 2.15 -0.72 -17.38
C LEU A 341 3.25 -1.43 -16.57
N ARG A 342 3.06 -2.71 -16.25
CA ARG A 342 4.08 -3.51 -15.54
C ARG A 342 5.36 -3.65 -16.36
N TRP A 343 5.23 -3.90 -17.66
CA TRP A 343 6.36 -4.01 -18.58
C TRP A 343 7.20 -2.73 -18.63
N LEU A 344 6.55 -1.57 -18.74
CA LEU A 344 7.22 -0.27 -18.74
C LEU A 344 7.82 0.06 -17.36
N SER A 345 7.15 -0.27 -16.26
CA SER A 345 7.68 -0.11 -14.90
C SER A 345 8.98 -0.89 -14.70
N LYS A 346 9.09 -2.13 -15.20
CA LYS A 346 10.34 -2.90 -15.19
C LYS A 346 11.49 -2.25 -15.98
N ARG A 347 11.18 -1.40 -16.95
CA ARG A 347 12.17 -0.63 -17.73
C ARG A 347 12.59 0.68 -17.05
N GLY A 348 12.12 0.93 -15.82
CA GLY A 348 12.49 2.12 -15.07
C GLY A 348 11.74 3.38 -15.49
N VAL A 349 10.66 3.26 -16.27
CA VAL A 349 9.80 4.40 -16.58
C VAL A 349 9.11 4.87 -15.27
N PRO A 350 9.14 6.16 -14.91
CA PRO A 350 8.52 6.64 -13.69
C PRO A 350 7.00 6.44 -13.68
N LEU A 351 6.43 6.01 -12.55
CA LEU A 351 4.98 5.81 -12.37
C LEU A 351 4.15 7.02 -12.84
N VAL A 352 4.55 8.22 -12.43
CA VAL A 352 3.82 9.46 -12.74
C VAL A 352 3.79 9.73 -14.24
N THR A 353 4.87 9.41 -14.97
CA THR A 353 4.91 9.57 -16.44
C THR A 353 3.88 8.66 -17.10
N HIS A 354 3.78 7.40 -16.68
CA HIS A 354 2.73 6.50 -17.17
C HIS A 354 1.34 7.05 -16.95
N MET A 355 1.07 7.49 -15.72
CA MET A 355 -0.22 8.02 -15.34
C MET A 355 -0.58 9.24 -16.19
N PHE A 356 0.39 10.09 -16.51
CA PHE A 356 0.24 11.26 -17.36
C PHE A 356 -0.20 10.87 -18.79
N TYR A 357 0.56 10.02 -19.48
CA TYR A 357 0.20 9.57 -20.83
C TYR A 357 -1.15 8.84 -20.88
N TYR A 358 -1.43 8.00 -19.90
CA TYR A 358 -2.70 7.26 -19.83
C TYR A 358 -3.91 8.16 -19.51
N SER A 359 -3.67 9.33 -18.91
CA SER A 359 -4.70 10.33 -18.63
C SER A 359 -4.95 11.26 -19.81
N ILE A 360 -3.93 11.59 -20.61
CA ILE A 360 -4.09 12.40 -21.84
C ILE A 360 -5.11 11.76 -22.77
N GLY A 361 -5.13 10.43 -22.90
CA GLY A 361 -6.14 9.74 -23.71
C GLY A 361 -7.58 10.09 -23.29
N GLY A 362 -7.82 10.43 -22.02
CA GLY A 362 -9.13 10.84 -21.53
C GLY A 362 -9.66 12.12 -22.19
N ILE A 363 -8.78 12.98 -22.72
CA ILE A 363 -9.16 14.19 -23.47
C ILE A 363 -9.92 13.81 -24.76
N LEU A 364 -9.57 12.67 -25.39
CA LEU A 364 -10.26 12.17 -26.59
C LEU A 364 -11.71 11.75 -26.33
N LEU A 365 -12.07 11.55 -25.06
CA LEU A 365 -13.41 11.15 -24.66
C LEU A 365 -14.41 12.30 -24.69
N LEU A 366 -13.93 13.56 -24.57
CA LEU A 366 -14.79 14.74 -24.55
C LEU A 366 -15.50 14.96 -25.89
N PRO A 367 -14.80 14.99 -27.06
CA PRO A 367 -15.48 15.06 -28.35
C PRO A 367 -16.49 13.93 -28.55
N LEU A 368 -16.13 12.71 -28.15
CA LEU A 368 -17.01 11.54 -28.27
C LEU A 368 -18.28 11.69 -27.43
N ALA A 369 -18.16 12.19 -26.19
CA ALA A 369 -19.30 12.41 -25.32
C ALA A 369 -20.31 13.40 -25.93
N TYR A 370 -19.84 14.51 -26.50
CA TYR A 370 -20.69 15.52 -27.14
C TYR A 370 -21.34 15.04 -28.45
N ILE A 371 -20.71 14.11 -29.15
CA ILE A 371 -21.26 13.54 -30.40
C ILE A 371 -22.38 12.54 -30.07
N VAL A 372 -22.21 11.73 -29.01
CA VAL A 372 -23.12 10.61 -28.71
C VAL A 372 -24.29 11.04 -27.81
N GLU A 373 -24.06 11.90 -26.83
CA GLU A 373 -25.09 12.32 -25.87
C GLU A 373 -25.16 13.86 -25.75
N LYS A 374 -26.37 14.39 -25.51
CA LYS A 374 -26.59 15.83 -25.27
C LYS A 374 -26.48 16.12 -23.77
N PRO A 375 -25.34 16.65 -23.26
CA PRO A 375 -25.09 16.75 -21.83
C PRO A 375 -26.12 17.62 -21.12
N VAL A 376 -26.57 17.18 -19.95
CA VAL A 376 -27.46 17.94 -19.06
C VAL A 376 -26.62 18.53 -17.94
N TRP A 377 -26.68 19.83 -17.70
CA TRP A 377 -25.81 20.49 -16.71
C TRP A 377 -26.51 20.91 -15.43
N SER A 378 -27.85 20.83 -15.41
CA SER A 378 -28.68 21.16 -14.25
C SER A 378 -29.00 19.90 -13.44
N PHE A 379 -28.31 19.71 -12.33
CA PHE A 379 -28.57 18.63 -11.38
C PHE A 379 -28.90 19.19 -9.99
N SER A 380 -29.61 18.39 -9.19
CA SER A 380 -29.78 18.70 -7.77
C SER A 380 -28.42 18.68 -7.04
N PRO A 381 -28.28 19.42 -5.92
CA PRO A 381 -27.07 19.40 -5.10
C PRO A 381 -26.66 17.99 -4.65
N ASP A 382 -27.65 17.13 -4.35
CA ASP A 382 -27.41 15.74 -3.94
C ASP A 382 -26.73 14.93 -5.06
N THR A 383 -27.21 15.07 -6.30
CA THR A 383 -26.63 14.40 -7.47
C THR A 383 -25.21 14.89 -7.73
N TRP A 384 -24.94 16.19 -7.55
CA TRP A 384 -23.58 16.73 -7.61
C TRP A 384 -22.67 16.13 -6.53
N GLY A 385 -23.16 16.00 -5.29
CA GLY A 385 -22.43 15.36 -4.20
C GLY A 385 -22.04 13.91 -4.54
N LEU A 386 -22.97 13.13 -5.10
CA LEU A 386 -22.72 11.76 -5.55
C LEU A 386 -21.72 11.70 -6.70
N LEU A 387 -21.80 12.64 -7.65
CA LEU A 387 -20.87 12.72 -8.78
C LEU A 387 -19.46 13.09 -8.32
N VAL A 388 -19.31 14.03 -7.39
CA VAL A 388 -18.01 14.35 -6.78
C VAL A 388 -17.46 13.15 -6.02
N ALA A 389 -18.29 12.46 -5.22
CA ALA A 389 -17.89 11.22 -4.54
C ALA A 389 -17.35 10.17 -5.52
N GLN A 390 -18.09 9.96 -6.61
CA GLN A 390 -17.78 8.98 -7.65
C GLN A 390 -16.43 9.27 -8.29
N THR A 391 -16.20 10.52 -8.70
CA THR A 391 -14.99 10.95 -9.40
C THR A 391 -13.75 10.90 -8.52
N LEU A 392 -13.89 11.25 -7.23
CA LEU A 392 -12.82 11.12 -6.24
C LEU A 392 -12.47 9.66 -5.99
N ALA A 393 -13.47 8.80 -5.76
CA ALA A 393 -13.25 7.37 -5.62
C ALA A 393 -12.55 6.79 -6.85
N TYR A 394 -12.99 7.20 -8.06
CA TYR A 394 -12.41 6.77 -9.33
C TYR A 394 -10.94 7.22 -9.50
N ALA A 395 -10.62 8.47 -9.20
CA ALA A 395 -9.25 8.99 -9.29
C ALA A 395 -8.34 8.29 -8.27
N THR A 396 -8.85 8.05 -7.05
CA THR A 396 -8.11 7.35 -5.98
C THR A 396 -7.77 5.93 -6.39
N GLN A 397 -8.75 5.15 -6.84
CA GLN A 397 -8.50 3.77 -7.27
C GLN A 397 -7.52 3.71 -8.45
N TYR A 398 -7.55 4.70 -9.36
CA TYR A 398 -6.63 4.72 -10.49
C TYR A 398 -5.19 4.91 -10.02
N LEU A 399 -4.95 5.84 -9.10
CA LEU A 399 -3.66 6.03 -8.45
C LEU A 399 -3.20 4.79 -7.70
N CYS A 400 -4.06 4.23 -6.85
CA CYS A 400 -3.75 3.02 -6.09
C CYS A 400 -3.43 1.85 -7.02
N ASN A 401 -4.13 1.71 -8.15
CA ASN A 401 -3.91 0.59 -9.08
C ASN A 401 -2.57 0.74 -9.82
N ALA A 402 -2.26 1.96 -10.27
CA ALA A 402 -0.98 2.22 -10.90
C ALA A 402 0.18 1.98 -9.91
N ALA A 403 0.04 2.45 -8.67
CA ALA A 403 1.01 2.22 -7.61
C ALA A 403 1.10 0.75 -7.19
N ALA A 404 -0.01 0.01 -7.14
CA ALA A 404 -0.04 -1.41 -6.82
C ALA A 404 0.75 -2.22 -7.86
N ILE A 405 0.50 -2.00 -9.16
CA ILE A 405 1.20 -2.70 -10.26
C ILE A 405 2.69 -2.32 -10.32
N HIS A 406 3.04 -1.11 -9.88
CA HIS A 406 4.43 -0.71 -9.79
C HIS A 406 5.17 -1.45 -8.66
N ASN A 407 4.50 -1.68 -7.53
CA ASN A 407 5.10 -2.34 -6.36
C ASN A 407 5.02 -3.87 -6.41
N GLU A 408 4.01 -4.43 -7.07
CA GLU A 408 3.75 -5.87 -7.10
C GLU A 408 3.60 -6.44 -8.53
N THR A 409 3.60 -7.76 -8.66
CA THR A 409 3.36 -8.39 -9.97
C THR A 409 1.94 -8.11 -10.45
N ALA A 410 1.75 -7.96 -11.77
CA ALA A 410 0.43 -7.66 -12.32
C ALA A 410 -0.57 -8.78 -11.98
N ALA A 411 -0.11 -10.03 -11.97
CA ALA A 411 -0.91 -11.20 -11.61
C ALA A 411 -1.41 -11.12 -10.15
N THR A 412 -0.52 -10.87 -9.18
CA THR A 412 -0.90 -10.73 -7.77
C THR A 412 -1.92 -9.62 -7.57
N VAL A 413 -1.68 -8.44 -8.15
CA VAL A 413 -2.60 -7.29 -8.05
C VAL A 413 -3.97 -7.64 -8.62
N GLN A 414 -4.03 -8.33 -9.77
CA GLN A 414 -5.31 -8.68 -10.39
C GLN A 414 -6.08 -9.76 -9.63
N ILE A 415 -5.39 -10.72 -9.00
CA ILE A 415 -6.04 -11.68 -8.09
C ILE A 415 -6.64 -10.95 -6.89
N VAL A 416 -5.87 -10.02 -6.28
CA VAL A 416 -6.36 -9.22 -5.14
C VAL A 416 -7.58 -8.38 -5.49
N LYS A 417 -7.61 -7.84 -6.71
CA LYS A 417 -8.74 -7.04 -7.21
C LYS A 417 -10.02 -7.83 -7.42
N VAL A 418 -9.99 -9.16 -7.39
CA VAL A 418 -11.21 -9.98 -7.40
C VAL A 418 -12.08 -9.69 -6.16
N LEU A 419 -11.49 -9.18 -5.07
CA LEU A 419 -12.19 -8.67 -3.89
C LEU A 419 -13.21 -7.54 -4.22
N THR A 420 -13.13 -6.93 -5.41
CA THR A 420 -14.14 -5.98 -5.90
C THR A 420 -15.52 -6.62 -5.93
N VAL A 421 -15.60 -7.89 -6.32
CA VAL A 421 -16.85 -8.63 -6.47
C VAL A 421 -17.62 -8.70 -5.13
N PRO A 422 -17.10 -9.32 -4.05
CA PRO A 422 -17.76 -9.30 -2.74
C PRO A 422 -18.00 -7.88 -2.21
N SER A 423 -17.09 -6.93 -2.46
CA SER A 423 -17.25 -5.53 -2.03
C SER A 423 -18.46 -4.86 -2.67
N VAL A 424 -18.72 -5.12 -3.96
CA VAL A 424 -19.92 -4.64 -4.66
C VAL A 424 -21.19 -5.21 -4.06
N PHE A 425 -21.20 -6.46 -3.59
CA PHE A 425 -22.40 -7.03 -2.92
C PHE A 425 -22.66 -6.38 -1.59
N VAL A 426 -21.62 -6.24 -0.76
CA VAL A 426 -21.77 -5.61 0.56
C VAL A 426 -22.29 -4.19 0.39
N LEU A 427 -21.68 -3.40 -0.49
CA LEU A 427 -22.14 -2.04 -0.78
C LEU A 427 -23.52 -2.02 -1.46
N GLY A 428 -23.81 -2.95 -2.37
CA GLY A 428 -25.10 -3.08 -3.03
C GLY A 428 -26.24 -3.41 -2.05
N PHE A 429 -25.98 -4.25 -1.05
CA PHE A 429 -26.91 -4.57 0.02
C PHE A 429 -27.21 -3.32 0.87
N PHE A 430 -26.17 -2.62 1.35
CA PHE A 430 -26.36 -1.47 2.23
C PHE A 430 -26.88 -0.21 1.51
N VAL A 431 -26.51 0.00 0.25
CA VAL A 431 -26.78 1.25 -0.47
C VAL A 431 -27.94 1.11 -1.46
N LEU A 432 -28.05 -0.05 -2.14
CA LEU A 432 -29.08 -0.30 -3.14
C LEU A 432 -30.20 -1.21 -2.64
N GLU A 433 -30.14 -1.66 -1.36
CA GLU A 433 -31.11 -2.56 -0.73
C GLU A 433 -31.29 -3.88 -1.50
N MET A 434 -30.22 -4.36 -2.14
CA MET A 434 -30.23 -5.61 -2.89
C MET A 434 -30.00 -6.81 -1.96
N VAL A 435 -30.99 -7.69 -1.83
CA VAL A 435 -30.88 -8.90 -1.01
C VAL A 435 -30.01 -9.95 -1.71
N PRO A 436 -28.86 -10.35 -1.11
CA PRO A 436 -27.99 -11.34 -1.70
C PRO A 436 -28.58 -12.75 -1.61
N ASN A 437 -28.36 -13.56 -2.64
CA ASN A 437 -28.70 -14.98 -2.63
C ASN A 437 -27.62 -15.82 -1.91
N VAL A 438 -27.96 -17.02 -1.47
CA VAL A 438 -27.01 -17.98 -0.85
C VAL A 438 -25.79 -18.22 -1.73
N LEU A 439 -25.97 -18.38 -3.05
CA LEU A 439 -24.86 -18.54 -3.99
C LEU A 439 -23.93 -17.31 -4.04
N GLU A 440 -24.49 -16.10 -3.96
CA GLU A 440 -23.72 -14.84 -3.93
C GLU A 440 -22.92 -14.73 -2.62
N ILE A 441 -23.51 -15.13 -1.49
CA ILE A 441 -22.86 -15.16 -0.18
C ILE A 441 -21.72 -16.19 -0.17
N CYS A 442 -21.97 -17.42 -0.62
CA CYS A 442 -20.96 -18.48 -0.67
C CYS A 442 -19.80 -18.11 -1.60
N GLY A 443 -20.10 -17.66 -2.83
CA GLY A 443 -19.07 -17.26 -3.78
C GLY A 443 -18.26 -16.05 -3.30
N GLY A 444 -18.93 -15.05 -2.71
CA GLY A 444 -18.26 -13.91 -2.09
C GLY A 444 -17.36 -14.29 -0.92
N ALA A 445 -17.81 -15.21 -0.05
CA ALA A 445 -17.01 -15.72 1.07
C ALA A 445 -15.76 -16.46 0.60
N ILE A 446 -15.88 -17.33 -0.42
CA ILE A 446 -14.75 -18.04 -1.02
C ILE A 446 -13.70 -17.04 -1.53
N VAL A 447 -14.13 -16.03 -2.30
CA VAL A 447 -13.23 -14.99 -2.82
C VAL A 447 -12.55 -14.23 -1.69
N THR A 448 -13.29 -13.80 -0.66
CA THR A 448 -12.71 -13.02 0.44
C THR A 448 -11.71 -13.84 1.26
N ILE A 449 -12.04 -15.09 1.63
CA ILE A 449 -11.14 -15.97 2.37
C ILE A 449 -9.86 -16.21 1.57
N HIS A 450 -9.99 -16.47 0.27
CA HIS A 450 -8.84 -16.68 -0.59
C HIS A 450 -7.91 -15.45 -0.66
N ASN A 451 -8.48 -14.25 -0.76
CA ASN A 451 -7.70 -13.01 -0.77
C ASN A 451 -6.99 -12.73 0.55
N LEU A 452 -7.62 -13.06 1.69
CA LEU A 452 -6.98 -13.00 3.00
C LEU A 452 -5.77 -13.94 3.09
N LEU A 453 -5.89 -15.16 2.54
CA LEU A 453 -4.77 -16.09 2.48
C LEU A 453 -3.63 -15.53 1.63
N ILE A 454 -3.91 -14.98 0.44
CA ILE A 454 -2.87 -14.37 -0.40
C ILE A 454 -2.20 -13.19 0.30
N ALA A 455 -2.96 -12.34 1.00
CA ALA A 455 -2.38 -11.24 1.74
C ALA A 455 -1.38 -11.73 2.80
N ASN A 456 -1.74 -12.79 3.53
CA ASN A 456 -0.85 -13.41 4.53
C ASN A 456 0.38 -14.08 3.89
N TYR A 457 0.21 -14.76 2.75
CA TYR A 457 1.34 -15.38 2.03
C TYR A 457 2.31 -14.36 1.42
N ALA A 458 1.80 -13.20 0.98
CA ALA A 458 2.63 -12.14 0.43
C ALA A 458 3.49 -11.43 1.49
N GLU A 459 3.09 -11.50 2.76
CA GLU A 459 3.88 -10.98 3.89
C GLU A 459 5.07 -11.87 4.24
N GLU A 460 5.06 -13.15 3.86
CA GLU A 460 6.17 -14.05 4.16
C GLU A 460 7.39 -13.61 3.34
N PRO A 461 8.44 -13.07 4.00
CA PRO A 461 9.51 -12.39 3.28
C PRO A 461 10.22 -13.41 2.41
N ARG A 462 10.36 -13.11 1.11
CA ARG A 462 11.11 -13.88 0.11
C ARG A 462 12.61 -13.89 0.46
N ARG A 463 12.95 -14.50 1.60
CA ARG A 463 14.26 -14.46 2.26
C ARG A 463 15.25 -15.51 1.73
N GLY A 464 14.86 -16.37 0.78
CA GLY A 464 15.58 -17.62 0.58
C GLY A 464 16.17 -17.93 -0.79
N CYS A 465 15.74 -17.30 -1.89
CA CYS A 465 16.11 -17.81 -3.23
C CYS A 465 17.12 -16.96 -4.02
N ASP A 466 17.08 -15.63 -3.92
CA ASP A 466 17.90 -14.81 -4.84
C ASP A 466 19.39 -14.74 -4.46
N THR A 467 19.78 -15.25 -3.28
CA THR A 467 21.20 -15.33 -2.86
C THR A 467 21.90 -16.62 -3.25
N ALA A 468 21.17 -17.68 -3.62
CA ALA A 468 21.77 -18.97 -3.96
C ALA A 468 22.15 -19.10 -5.45
N GLU A 469 21.53 -18.34 -6.35
CA GLU A 469 21.86 -18.38 -7.79
C GLU A 469 23.09 -17.52 -8.15
N GLU A 470 23.38 -16.44 -7.42
CA GLU A 470 24.56 -15.61 -7.70
C GLU A 470 25.87 -16.24 -7.17
N GLU A 471 25.79 -17.15 -6.18
CA GLU A 471 26.98 -17.87 -5.66
C GLU A 471 27.39 -19.06 -6.55
N ILE A 472 26.51 -19.57 -7.42
CA ILE A 472 26.83 -20.71 -8.30
C ILE A 472 27.50 -20.25 -9.61
N ASP A 473 27.19 -19.05 -10.10
CA ASP A 473 27.83 -18.53 -11.33
C ASP A 473 29.26 -18.02 -11.09
N ASP A 474 29.58 -17.48 -9.91
CA ASP A 474 30.95 -17.01 -9.58
C ASP A 474 31.94 -18.15 -9.29
N VAL A 475 31.46 -19.35 -8.89
CA VAL A 475 32.33 -20.53 -8.68
C VAL A 475 32.71 -21.21 -10.00
N SER A 476 31.94 -20.99 -11.08
CA SER A 476 32.18 -21.65 -12.36
C SER A 476 33.18 -20.94 -13.29
N THR A 477 33.58 -19.70 -12.98
CA THR A 477 34.44 -18.87 -13.86
C THR A 477 35.89 -18.68 -13.40
N THR A 478 36.32 -19.31 -12.30
CA THR A 478 37.71 -19.25 -11.81
C THR A 478 38.56 -20.50 -12.09
N GLY A 479 38.06 -21.44 -12.91
CA GLY A 479 38.77 -22.65 -13.31
C GLY A 479 39.01 -22.75 -14.82
N SER A 480 39.80 -21.85 -15.40
CA SER A 480 40.43 -22.03 -16.72
C SER A 480 41.64 -21.12 -16.90
#